data_AF-A0A438HYY9-F1
#
_entry.id   AF-A0A438HYY9-F1
#
_cell.length_a   1.000
_cell.length_b   1.000
_cell.length_c   1.000
_cell.angle_alpha   90.00
_cell.angle_beta   90.00
_cell.angle_gamma   90.00
#
_symmetry.space_group_name_H-M   'P 1'
#
loop_
_entity.id
_entity.type
_entity.pdbx_description
1 polymer ?
#
loop_
_entity_poly.entity_id
_entity_poly.type
_entity_poly.pdbx_seq_one_letter_code
_entity_poly.pdbx_strand_id
1 'polypeptide(L)'
;MLEIAKASKKEACSMPIQTESYSIHVKSKMSDVEKKARVDSGKSSISCYEEDMDTSPEESEGADIYLNDADMHLDEWESILFKLNDSKRYRRTVGSIASSCLTAATPLVASVKQAACLVALDIVEDGIATLAKVEEAYRHEKETKEAIERVIKMCSFYHLQDTLDAAEEGTDENRLLPAMNKIWPFLVVCIRNKNPVAVRRCLDVMSKVIHICGGDFFSRRFHTDGTHFWKLLTTSPFQKQPVSKEERIPLQLPYRSAPTSPEDSMAEVSTLKVQAAMLNMIADLSLNKRSASALEAVLKKVSGLVVGNSLQQRFWSS
;
A
#
# COMPACT_ATOMS: atom_id res chain seq x y z
N MET A 1 -5.93 -2.29 -19.74
CA MET A 1 -5.88 -2.17 -18.26
C MET A 1 -4.56 -2.63 -17.69
N LEU A 2 -4.05 -3.83 -18.01
CA LEU A 2 -2.74 -4.28 -17.49
C LEU A 2 -1.61 -3.30 -17.79
N GLU A 3 -1.49 -2.82 -19.03
CA GLU A 3 -0.46 -1.83 -19.39
C GLU A 3 -0.66 -0.48 -18.69
N ILE A 4 -1.90 -0.09 -18.40
CA ILE A 4 -2.21 1.13 -17.62
C ILE A 4 -1.75 0.95 -16.17
N ALA A 5 -1.98 -0.23 -15.58
CA ALA A 5 -1.54 -0.53 -14.22
C ALA A 5 -0.01 -0.54 -14.12
N LYS A 6 0.70 -1.11 -15.10
CA LYS A 6 2.16 -1.09 -15.17
C LYS A 6 2.71 0.33 -15.31
N ALA A 7 2.15 1.13 -16.21
CA ALA A 7 2.53 2.53 -16.39
C ALA A 7 2.30 3.32 -15.09
N SER A 8 1.12 3.15 -14.49
CA SER A 8 0.76 3.80 -13.22
C SER A 8 1.71 3.42 -12.08
N LYS A 9 2.12 2.15 -12.00
CA LYS A 9 3.11 1.68 -11.02
C LYS A 9 4.47 2.34 -11.24
N LYS A 10 4.92 2.42 -12.49
CA LYS A 10 6.19 3.07 -12.84
C LYS A 10 6.20 4.54 -12.41
N GLU A 11 5.13 5.27 -12.69
CA GLU A 11 4.97 6.66 -12.24
C GLU A 11 4.98 6.78 -10.72
N ALA A 12 4.27 5.89 -10.02
CA ALA A 12 4.22 5.93 -8.56
C ALA A 12 5.55 5.56 -7.90
N CYS A 13 6.40 4.73 -8.52
CA CYS A 13 7.68 4.33 -7.93
C CYS A 13 8.63 5.50 -7.67
N SER A 14 8.63 6.54 -8.50
CA SER A 14 9.47 7.73 -8.31
C SER A 14 8.87 8.77 -7.35
N MET A 15 7.56 8.72 -7.10
CA MET A 15 6.85 9.75 -6.32
C MET A 15 7.40 9.93 -4.90
N PRO A 16 7.63 8.87 -4.08
CA PRO A 16 8.13 9.06 -2.72
C PRO A 16 9.46 9.80 -2.66
N ILE A 17 10.39 9.43 -3.54
CA ILE A 17 11.74 10.03 -3.58
C ILE A 17 11.66 11.51 -3.99
N GLN A 18 10.82 11.82 -4.99
CA GLN A 18 10.61 13.19 -5.43
C GLN A 18 9.97 14.04 -4.33
N THR A 19 8.92 13.52 -3.66
CA THR A 19 8.25 14.25 -2.58
C THR A 19 9.14 14.40 -1.35
N GLU A 20 9.95 13.40 -1.01
CA GLU A 20 10.91 13.48 0.09
C GLU A 20 12.00 14.53 -0.20
N SER A 21 12.60 14.50 -1.39
CA SER A 21 13.58 15.51 -1.82
C SER A 21 12.98 16.91 -1.80
N TYR A 22 11.75 17.06 -2.26
CA TYR A 22 11.01 18.33 -2.20
C TYR A 22 10.77 18.79 -0.76
N SER A 23 10.37 17.87 0.13
CA SER A 23 10.18 18.14 1.56
C SER A 23 11.47 18.65 2.21
N ILE A 24 12.60 18.01 1.91
CA ILE A 24 13.92 18.43 2.41
C ILE A 24 14.26 19.83 1.89
N HIS A 25 14.02 20.12 0.62
CA HIS A 25 14.26 21.44 0.04
C HIS A 25 13.44 22.54 0.74
N VAL A 26 12.14 22.30 0.93
CA VAL A 26 11.23 23.23 1.63
C VAL A 26 11.66 23.44 3.09
N LYS A 27 12.02 22.36 3.80
CA LYS A 27 12.53 22.43 5.18
C LYS A 27 13.83 23.23 5.27
N SER A 28 14.73 23.10 4.28
CA SER A 28 15.96 23.91 4.21
C SER A 28 15.63 25.40 4.05
N LYS A 29 14.75 25.75 3.10
CA LYS A 29 14.32 27.15 2.89
C LYS A 29 13.65 27.74 4.11
N MET A 30 12.79 26.97 4.77
CA MET A 30 12.19 27.35 6.04
C MET A 30 13.26 27.68 7.10
N SER A 31 14.30 26.85 7.23
CA SER A 31 15.39 27.12 8.18
C SER A 31 16.13 28.43 7.88
N ASP A 32 16.30 28.77 6.60
CA ASP A 32 16.96 30.01 6.22
C ASP A 32 16.09 31.24 6.51
N VAL A 33 14.77 31.14 6.30
CA VAL A 33 13.80 32.16 6.73
C VAL A 33 13.81 32.32 8.25
N GLU A 34 13.82 31.22 9.02
CA GLU A 34 13.91 31.28 10.48
C GLU A 34 15.19 31.96 10.98
N LYS A 35 16.33 31.69 10.33
CA LYS A 35 17.61 32.36 10.67
C LYS A 35 17.55 33.85 10.36
N LYS A 36 17.01 34.24 9.20
CA LYS A 36 16.89 35.63 8.78
C LYS A 36 16.00 36.43 9.73
N ALA A 37 14.83 35.88 10.09
CA ALA A 37 13.92 36.50 11.06
C ALA A 37 14.58 36.73 12.44
N ARG A 38 15.44 35.82 12.90
CA ARG A 38 16.20 36.01 14.16
C ARG A 38 17.24 37.11 14.05
N VAL A 39 17.95 37.20 12.93
CA VAL A 39 18.95 38.26 12.69
C VAL A 39 18.30 39.64 12.64
N ASP A 40 17.13 39.76 12.03
CA ASP A 40 16.40 41.03 11.94
C ASP A 40 15.85 41.46 13.32
N SER A 41 15.39 40.52 14.14
CA SER A 41 14.98 40.80 15.52
C SER A 41 16.14 41.28 16.42
N GLY A 42 17.39 40.89 16.12
CA GLY A 42 18.59 41.28 16.87
C GLY A 42 19.13 42.66 16.49
N LYS A 43 18.80 43.18 15.30
CA LYS A 43 19.22 44.50 14.83
C LYS A 43 18.30 45.64 15.29
N SER A 44 17.08 45.34 15.72
CA SER A 44 16.12 46.35 16.21
C SER A 44 16.41 46.85 17.63
N SER A 45 17.46 46.35 18.31
CA SER A 45 17.70 46.60 19.75
C SER A 45 18.85 47.59 20.03
N ILE A 46 19.43 48.25 19.02
CA ILE A 46 20.47 49.26 19.21
C ILE A 46 20.04 50.57 18.54
N SER A 47 19.26 51.38 19.26
CA SER A 47 19.41 52.83 19.20
C SER A 47 19.01 53.40 20.56
N CYS A 48 20.01 53.69 21.38
CA CYS A 48 19.80 54.37 22.65
C CYS A 48 20.20 55.86 22.54
N TYR A 49 19.28 56.70 23.03
CA TYR A 49 19.43 58.08 23.53
C TYR A 49 19.42 59.25 22.53
N GLU A 50 18.85 60.35 23.04
CA GLU A 50 18.17 61.50 22.44
C GLU A 50 19.07 62.55 21.78
N GLU A 51 18.55 63.30 20.81
CA GLU A 51 18.55 64.78 20.82
C GLU A 51 17.66 65.38 19.70
N ASP A 52 17.03 66.50 20.03
CA ASP A 52 16.05 67.29 19.27
C ASP A 52 16.61 68.01 18.02
N MET A 53 15.67 68.45 17.18
CA MET A 53 15.69 69.65 16.31
C MET A 53 16.03 69.49 14.79
N ASP A 54 14.94 69.34 14.03
CA ASP A 54 14.54 70.12 12.83
C ASP A 54 15.58 70.38 11.71
N THR A 55 15.47 69.70 10.54
CA THR A 55 15.70 70.27 9.18
C THR A 55 15.21 69.31 8.06
N SER A 56 14.16 69.72 7.33
CA SER A 56 13.67 69.38 5.95
C SER A 56 13.65 67.94 5.36
N PRO A 57 12.61 67.60 4.56
CA PRO A 57 12.53 66.32 3.84
C PRO A 57 13.31 66.39 2.52
N GLU A 58 14.47 65.73 2.46
CA GLU A 58 15.08 65.33 1.18
C GLU A 58 14.72 63.88 0.84
N GLU A 59 14.59 63.66 -0.46
CA GLU A 59 13.87 62.58 -1.09
C GLU A 59 14.52 61.20 -0.89
N SER A 60 13.62 60.22 -0.83
CA SER A 60 13.80 58.79 -0.78
C SER A 60 14.77 58.20 -1.82
N GLU A 61 15.83 57.53 -1.35
CA GLU A 61 16.52 56.44 -2.09
C GLU A 61 16.90 55.24 -1.20
N GLY A 62 16.20 55.05 -0.06
CA GLY A 62 16.47 53.94 0.88
C GLY A 62 15.35 52.91 1.02
N ALA A 63 14.15 53.20 0.50
CA ALA A 63 12.96 52.37 0.72
C ALA A 63 12.80 51.21 -0.28
N ASP A 64 13.44 51.30 -1.45
CA ASP A 64 13.28 50.32 -2.54
C ASP A 64 14.01 48.98 -2.28
N ILE A 65 15.00 48.95 -1.39
CA ILE A 65 15.77 47.71 -1.11
C ILE A 65 14.99 46.76 -0.19
N TYR A 66 14.17 47.27 0.74
CA TYR A 66 13.42 46.46 1.69
C TYR A 66 12.10 45.91 1.13
N LEU A 67 11.44 46.67 0.23
CA LEU A 67 10.22 46.21 -0.44
C LEU A 67 10.52 45.09 -1.46
N ASN A 68 11.62 45.19 -2.20
CA ASN A 68 12.03 44.16 -3.17
C ASN A 68 12.35 42.81 -2.52
N ASP A 69 12.93 42.80 -1.31
CA ASP A 69 13.29 41.57 -0.62
C ASP A 69 12.05 40.86 -0.04
N ALA A 70 11.05 41.61 0.46
CA ALA A 70 9.79 41.02 0.91
C ALA A 70 8.93 40.47 -0.24
N ASP A 71 8.88 41.18 -1.37
CA ASP A 71 8.13 40.79 -2.58
C ASP A 71 8.79 39.58 -3.26
N MET A 72 10.12 39.55 -3.35
CA MET A 72 10.88 38.40 -3.88
C MET A 72 10.74 37.13 -3.02
N HIS A 73 10.63 37.26 -1.70
CA HIS A 73 10.32 36.12 -0.82
C HIS A 73 8.90 35.60 -1.03
N LEU A 74 7.93 36.47 -1.33
CA LEU A 74 6.53 36.11 -1.57
C LEU A 74 6.37 35.22 -2.82
N ASP A 75 6.94 35.66 -3.94
CA ASP A 75 6.92 34.94 -5.23
C ASP A 75 7.55 33.54 -5.12
N GLU A 76 8.62 33.43 -4.33
CA GLU A 76 9.30 32.15 -4.11
C GLU A 76 8.40 31.15 -3.36
N TRP A 77 7.68 31.62 -2.33
CA TRP A 77 6.75 30.78 -1.58
C TRP A 77 5.47 30.47 -2.35
N GLU A 78 5.00 31.39 -3.19
CA GLU A 78 3.91 31.11 -4.14
C GLU A 78 4.30 30.00 -5.13
N SER A 79 5.50 30.07 -5.70
CA SER A 79 6.04 29.03 -6.58
C SER A 79 6.13 27.66 -5.89
N ILE A 80 6.58 27.64 -4.62
CA ILE A 80 6.64 26.42 -3.80
C ILE A 80 5.23 25.87 -3.54
N LEU A 81 4.27 26.74 -3.23
CA LEU A 81 2.88 26.33 -2.99
C LEU A 81 2.24 25.78 -4.27
N PHE A 82 2.46 26.43 -5.41
CA PHE A 82 1.96 25.99 -6.71
C PHE A 82 2.50 24.60 -7.07
N LYS A 83 3.81 24.38 -6.92
CA LYS A 83 4.45 23.06 -7.14
C LYS A 83 3.92 21.98 -6.20
N LEU A 84 3.67 22.31 -4.93
CA LEU A 84 3.05 21.38 -3.99
C LEU A 84 1.66 20.95 -4.50
N ASN A 85 0.83 21.92 -4.87
CA ASN A 85 -0.53 21.68 -5.37
C ASN A 85 -0.57 20.89 -6.68
N ASP A 86 0.32 21.19 -7.63
CA ASP A 86 0.43 20.43 -8.88
C ASP A 86 0.82 18.96 -8.60
N SER A 87 1.85 18.77 -7.78
CA SER A 87 2.31 17.42 -7.41
C SER A 87 1.23 16.62 -6.65
N LYS A 88 0.41 17.28 -5.84
CA LYS A 88 -0.74 16.70 -5.13
C LYS A 88 -1.81 16.22 -6.10
N ARG A 89 -2.19 17.06 -7.08
CA ARG A 89 -3.13 16.69 -8.14
C ARG A 89 -2.62 15.51 -8.96
N TYR A 90 -1.32 15.49 -9.27
CA TYR A 90 -0.70 14.39 -9.99
C TYR A 90 -0.80 13.06 -9.21
N ARG A 91 -0.44 13.06 -7.92
CA ARG A 91 -0.60 11.88 -7.04
C ARG A 91 -2.04 11.40 -6.95
N ARG A 92 -3.01 12.31 -6.78
CA ARG A 92 -4.45 12.00 -6.76
C ARG A 92 -4.90 11.33 -8.06
N THR A 93 -4.39 11.79 -9.19
CA THR A 93 -4.68 11.22 -10.52
C THR A 93 -4.16 9.80 -10.62
N VAL A 94 -2.88 9.57 -10.31
CA VAL A 94 -2.26 8.24 -10.33
C VAL A 94 -2.96 7.27 -9.37
N GLY A 95 -3.27 7.71 -8.15
CA GLY A 95 -4.02 6.90 -7.18
C GLY A 95 -5.45 6.57 -7.64
N SER A 96 -6.11 7.47 -8.37
CA SER A 96 -7.46 7.25 -8.91
C SER A 96 -7.45 6.30 -10.11
N ILE A 97 -6.43 6.38 -10.96
CA ILE A 97 -6.21 5.42 -12.05
C ILE A 97 -5.97 4.02 -11.48
N ALA A 98 -5.09 3.88 -10.49
CA ALA A 98 -4.83 2.61 -9.82
C ALA A 98 -6.10 2.03 -9.18
N SER A 99 -6.85 2.85 -8.44
CA SER A 99 -8.12 2.43 -7.81
C SER A 99 -9.16 2.00 -8.83
N SER A 100 -9.22 2.65 -9.99
CA SER A 100 -10.12 2.28 -11.08
C SER A 100 -9.72 0.95 -11.71
N CYS A 101 -8.42 0.73 -11.93
CA CYS A 101 -7.89 -0.55 -12.42
C CYS A 101 -8.19 -1.69 -11.45
N LEU A 102 -8.01 -1.47 -10.14
CA LEU A 102 -8.34 -2.44 -9.10
C LEU A 102 -9.84 -2.77 -9.11
N THR A 103 -10.69 -1.76 -9.18
CA THR A 103 -12.15 -1.94 -9.20
C THR A 103 -12.58 -2.80 -10.39
N ALA A 104 -12.01 -2.54 -11.56
CA ALA A 104 -12.32 -3.28 -12.78
C ALA A 104 -11.74 -4.70 -12.79
N ALA A 105 -10.58 -4.92 -12.18
CA ALA A 105 -9.93 -6.24 -12.10
C ALA A 105 -10.50 -7.14 -11.00
N THR A 106 -11.02 -6.57 -9.91
CA THR A 106 -11.52 -7.30 -8.74
C THR A 106 -12.45 -8.47 -9.08
N PRO A 107 -13.54 -8.31 -9.86
CA PRO A 107 -14.43 -9.42 -10.17
C PRO A 107 -13.76 -10.50 -11.03
N LEU A 108 -12.75 -10.15 -11.82
CA LEU A 108 -12.03 -11.08 -12.70
C LEU A 108 -11.09 -12.02 -11.92
N VAL A 109 -10.68 -11.64 -10.71
CA VAL A 109 -9.89 -12.50 -9.81
C VAL A 109 -10.66 -13.78 -9.48
N ALA A 110 -11.98 -13.70 -9.33
CA ALA A 110 -12.84 -14.85 -9.08
C ALA A 110 -13.23 -15.64 -10.35
N SER A 111 -12.72 -15.25 -11.52
CA SER A 111 -13.09 -15.88 -12.80
C SER A 111 -12.58 -17.32 -12.90
N VAL A 112 -13.40 -18.18 -13.51
CA VAL A 112 -13.00 -19.55 -13.89
C VAL A 112 -12.04 -19.53 -15.09
N LYS A 113 -12.06 -18.47 -15.90
CA LYS A 113 -11.15 -18.31 -17.04
C LYS A 113 -9.74 -18.00 -16.52
N GLN A 114 -8.86 -19.00 -16.61
CA GLN A 114 -7.49 -18.92 -16.11
C GLN A 114 -6.74 -17.66 -16.60
N ALA A 115 -6.77 -17.36 -17.89
CA ALA A 115 -6.08 -16.20 -18.44
C ALA A 115 -6.59 -14.87 -17.87
N ALA A 116 -7.91 -14.73 -17.69
CA ALA A 116 -8.51 -13.53 -17.12
C ALA A 116 -8.16 -13.36 -15.64
N CYS A 117 -8.19 -14.47 -14.87
CA CYS A 117 -7.79 -14.49 -13.46
C CYS A 117 -6.32 -14.10 -13.27
N LEU A 118 -5.40 -14.64 -14.08
CA LEU A 118 -3.97 -14.33 -14.00
C LEU A 118 -3.69 -12.85 -14.30
N VAL A 119 -4.28 -12.31 -15.38
CA VAL A 119 -4.14 -10.88 -15.71
C VAL A 119 -4.73 -10.00 -14.61
N ALA A 120 -5.85 -10.41 -14.00
CA ALA A 120 -6.47 -9.68 -12.91
C ALA A 120 -5.58 -9.66 -11.65
N LEU A 121 -4.91 -10.78 -11.33
CA LEU A 121 -3.95 -10.88 -10.24
C LEU A 121 -2.73 -9.98 -10.47
N ASP A 122 -2.23 -9.87 -11.70
CA ASP A 122 -1.15 -8.94 -12.06
C ASP A 122 -1.58 -7.48 -11.85
N ILE A 123 -2.80 -7.12 -12.28
CA ILE A 123 -3.36 -5.78 -12.06
C ILE A 123 -3.54 -5.50 -10.56
N VAL A 124 -3.95 -6.49 -9.76
CA VAL A 124 -4.08 -6.35 -8.30
C VAL A 124 -2.73 -6.08 -7.66
N GLU A 125 -1.69 -6.84 -8.00
CA GLU A 125 -0.34 -6.61 -7.49
C GLU A 125 0.15 -5.20 -7.82
N ASP A 126 0.05 -4.80 -9.09
CA ASP A 126 0.53 -3.50 -9.55
C ASP A 126 -0.29 -2.34 -8.96
N GLY A 127 -1.61 -2.48 -8.90
CA GLY A 127 -2.50 -1.45 -8.36
C GLY A 127 -2.30 -1.23 -6.86
N ILE A 128 -2.13 -2.30 -6.08
CA ILE A 128 -1.85 -2.21 -4.63
C ILE A 128 -0.45 -1.61 -4.39
N ALA A 129 0.56 -2.01 -5.17
CA ALA A 129 1.90 -1.42 -5.08
C ALA A 129 1.88 0.08 -5.42
N THR A 130 1.11 0.47 -6.43
CA THR A 130 0.92 1.88 -6.82
C THR A 130 0.28 2.68 -5.69
N LEU A 131 -0.83 2.20 -5.12
CA LEU A 131 -1.50 2.87 -4.00
C LEU A 131 -0.56 3.03 -2.81
N ALA A 132 0.21 2.00 -2.46
CA ALA A 132 1.16 2.08 -1.36
C ALA A 132 2.22 3.17 -1.54
N LYS A 133 2.72 3.35 -2.77
CA LYS A 133 3.68 4.40 -3.10
C LYS A 133 3.06 5.80 -3.09
N VAL A 134 1.81 5.92 -3.54
CA VAL A 134 1.04 7.15 -3.44
C VAL A 134 0.82 7.55 -1.97
N GLU A 135 0.41 6.61 -1.11
CA GLU A 135 0.25 6.83 0.34
C GLU A 135 1.58 7.21 1.02
N GLU A 136 2.68 6.56 0.64
CA GLU A 136 4.01 6.90 1.12
C GLU A 136 4.38 8.35 0.75
N ALA A 137 4.09 8.77 -0.48
CA ALA A 137 4.32 10.14 -0.91
C ALA A 137 3.42 11.16 -0.20
N TYR A 138 2.17 10.81 0.10
CA TYR A 138 1.26 11.68 0.88
C TYR A 138 1.78 11.97 2.29
N ARG A 139 2.47 11.02 2.92
CA ARG A 139 3.09 11.26 4.23
C ARG A 139 4.09 12.41 4.17
N HIS A 140 4.98 12.40 3.17
CA HIS A 140 5.98 13.46 2.98
C HIS A 140 5.33 14.78 2.52
N GLU A 141 4.26 14.72 1.74
CA GLU A 141 3.46 15.89 1.37
C GLU A 141 2.88 16.58 2.60
N LYS A 142 2.28 15.82 3.53
CA LYS A 142 1.70 16.36 4.75
C LYS A 142 2.74 17.10 5.59
N GLU A 143 3.91 16.50 5.79
CA GLU A 143 5.03 17.16 6.49
C GLU A 143 5.49 18.45 5.79
N THR A 144 5.44 18.47 4.45
CA THR A 144 5.83 19.64 3.65
C THR A 144 4.79 20.75 3.74
N LYS A 145 3.50 20.40 3.72
CA LYS A 145 2.39 21.33 3.94
C LYS A 145 2.52 21.99 5.32
N GLU A 146 2.75 21.19 6.37
CA GLU A 146 2.95 21.69 7.73
C GLU A 146 4.19 22.61 7.84
N ALA A 147 5.23 22.42 7.02
CA ALA A 147 6.36 23.34 6.95
C ALA A 147 5.99 24.67 6.27
N ILE A 148 5.27 24.61 5.15
CA ILE A 148 4.81 25.81 4.42
C ILE A 148 3.83 26.62 5.29
N GLU A 149 2.86 25.98 5.96
CA GLU A 149 1.93 26.63 6.87
C GLU A 149 2.64 27.39 8.00
N ARG A 150 3.76 26.84 8.51
CA ARG A 150 4.56 27.52 9.52
C ARG A 150 5.22 28.78 8.96
N VAL A 151 5.77 28.73 7.74
CA VAL A 151 6.39 29.90 7.11
C VAL A 151 5.35 30.96 6.78
N ILE A 152 4.20 30.57 6.22
CA ILE A 152 3.08 31.48 5.96
C ILE A 152 2.68 32.24 7.22
N LYS A 153 2.59 31.54 8.36
CA LYS A 153 2.29 32.15 9.66
C LYS A 153 3.41 33.06 10.16
N MET A 154 4.67 32.67 10.00
CA MET A 154 5.82 33.47 10.43
C MET A 154 5.98 34.77 9.63
N CYS A 155 5.72 34.72 8.33
CA CYS A 155 5.87 35.85 7.41
C CYS A 155 4.56 36.61 7.16
N SER A 156 3.46 36.22 7.82
CA SER A 156 2.13 36.83 7.66
C SER A 156 1.60 36.81 6.21
N PHE A 157 1.91 35.74 5.45
CA PHE A 157 1.51 35.59 4.05
C PHE A 157 0.06 35.07 3.92
N TYR A 158 -0.92 35.81 4.46
CA TYR A 158 -2.30 35.33 4.56
C TYR A 158 -2.95 35.00 3.20
N HIS A 159 -2.57 35.66 2.11
CA HIS A 159 -3.08 35.32 0.78
C HIS A 159 -2.67 33.91 0.31
N LEU A 160 -1.48 33.43 0.72
CA LEU A 160 -1.04 32.05 0.47
C LEU A 160 -1.80 31.06 1.34
N GLN A 161 -2.17 31.47 2.56
CA GLN A 161 -3.00 30.65 3.45
C GLN A 161 -4.36 30.36 2.80
N ASP A 162 -5.03 31.40 2.29
CA ASP A 162 -6.33 31.25 1.63
C ASP A 162 -6.25 30.32 0.41
N THR A 163 -5.16 30.43 -0.37
CA THR A 163 -4.89 29.56 -1.53
C THR A 163 -4.63 28.11 -1.12
N LEU A 164 -3.91 27.91 0.00
CA LEU A 164 -3.62 26.59 0.54
C LEU A 164 -4.88 25.90 1.07
N ASP A 165 -5.73 26.64 1.78
CA ASP A 165 -6.96 26.12 2.37
C ASP A 165 -8.01 25.80 1.30
N ALA A 166 -8.12 26.63 0.26
CA ALA A 166 -8.97 26.35 -0.90
C ALA A 166 -8.57 25.07 -1.67
N ALA A 167 -7.30 24.68 -1.63
CA ALA A 167 -6.77 23.47 -2.28
C ALA A 167 -6.96 22.18 -1.45
N GLU A 168 -7.58 22.27 -0.27
CA GLU A 168 -7.78 21.17 0.67
C GLU A 168 -9.06 20.34 0.42
N GLU A 169 -9.76 20.58 -0.70
CA GLU A 169 -10.90 19.73 -1.10
C GLU A 169 -10.48 18.27 -1.36
N GLY A 170 -10.95 17.36 -0.50
CA GLY A 170 -10.85 15.91 -0.66
C GLY A 170 -10.39 15.20 0.61
N THR A 171 -11.08 14.11 0.98
CA THR A 171 -10.63 13.18 2.01
C THR A 171 -9.39 12.43 1.52
N ASP A 172 -8.19 12.93 1.85
CA ASP A 172 -6.89 12.23 1.65
C ASP A 172 -6.74 11.10 2.68
N GLU A 173 -7.78 10.30 2.85
CA GLU A 173 -7.76 9.11 3.69
C GLU A 173 -7.00 7.98 2.99
N ASN A 174 -6.36 7.14 3.80
CA ASN A 174 -5.66 5.93 3.37
C ASN A 174 -6.52 5.10 2.40
N ARG A 175 -6.19 5.11 1.11
CA ARG A 175 -6.93 4.43 0.03
C ARG A 175 -6.54 2.96 -0.09
N LEU A 176 -5.38 2.59 0.46
CA LEU A 176 -4.80 1.26 0.37
C LEU A 176 -5.64 0.20 1.11
N LEU A 177 -5.95 0.42 2.39
CA LEU A 177 -6.69 -0.57 3.20
C LEU A 177 -8.15 -0.76 2.72
N PRO A 178 -8.91 0.29 2.39
CA PRO A 178 -10.24 0.15 1.79
C PRO A 178 -10.22 -0.62 0.48
N ALA A 179 -9.23 -0.38 -0.40
CA ALA A 179 -9.08 -1.13 -1.65
C ALA A 179 -8.81 -2.62 -1.38
N MET A 180 -7.88 -2.93 -0.48
CA MET A 180 -7.55 -4.31 -0.13
C MET A 180 -8.73 -5.04 0.53
N ASN A 181 -9.52 -4.35 1.37
CA ASN A 181 -10.73 -4.88 1.97
C ASN A 181 -11.78 -5.31 0.92
N LYS A 182 -11.88 -4.58 -0.21
CA LYS A 182 -12.78 -4.92 -1.32
C LYS A 182 -12.26 -6.11 -2.14
N ILE A 183 -10.95 -6.22 -2.32
CA ILE A 183 -10.32 -7.27 -3.14
C ILE A 183 -10.26 -8.61 -2.40
N TRP A 184 -10.05 -8.58 -1.08
CA TRP A 184 -9.79 -9.76 -0.26
C TRP A 184 -10.77 -10.93 -0.47
N PRO A 185 -12.11 -10.73 -0.46
CA PRO A 185 -13.05 -11.83 -0.69
C PRO A 185 -12.85 -12.54 -2.04
N PHE A 186 -12.44 -11.81 -3.08
CA PHE A 186 -12.21 -12.37 -4.40
C PHE A 186 -10.93 -13.19 -4.47
N LEU A 187 -9.89 -12.81 -3.70
CA LEU A 187 -8.69 -13.64 -3.52
C LEU A 187 -9.04 -14.95 -2.83
N VAL A 188 -9.87 -14.92 -1.79
CA VAL A 188 -10.35 -16.14 -1.12
C VAL A 188 -11.14 -17.03 -2.10
N VAL A 189 -11.98 -16.46 -2.96
CA VAL A 189 -12.68 -17.21 -4.02
C VAL A 189 -11.69 -17.80 -5.03
N CYS A 190 -10.65 -17.06 -5.43
CA CYS A 190 -9.60 -17.57 -6.31
C CYS A 190 -8.89 -18.81 -5.71
N ILE A 191 -8.62 -18.80 -4.40
CA ILE A 191 -8.08 -19.97 -3.69
C ILE A 191 -9.06 -21.16 -3.74
N ARG A 192 -10.36 -20.89 -3.63
CA ARG A 192 -11.41 -21.93 -3.66
C ARG A 192 -11.66 -22.52 -5.05
N ASN A 193 -11.33 -21.81 -6.12
CA ASN A 193 -11.59 -22.22 -7.51
C ASN A 193 -10.74 -23.43 -7.99
N LYS A 194 -9.84 -23.96 -7.14
CA LYS A 194 -9.01 -25.17 -7.36
C LYS A 194 -8.16 -25.19 -8.65
N ASN A 195 -8.04 -24.09 -9.39
CA ASN A 195 -7.11 -24.01 -10.52
C ASN A 195 -5.67 -23.86 -9.98
N PRO A 196 -4.79 -24.87 -10.12
CA PRO A 196 -3.49 -24.88 -9.45
C PRO A 196 -2.55 -23.77 -9.92
N VAL A 197 -2.71 -23.25 -11.14
CA VAL A 197 -1.88 -22.15 -11.65
C VAL A 197 -2.35 -20.83 -11.07
N ALA A 198 -3.65 -20.58 -11.09
CA ALA A 198 -4.24 -19.37 -10.53
C ALA A 198 -4.05 -19.29 -9.00
N VAL A 199 -4.23 -20.41 -8.29
CA VAL A 199 -4.02 -20.50 -6.83
C VAL A 199 -2.58 -20.17 -6.46
N ARG A 200 -1.59 -20.73 -7.16
CA ARG A 200 -0.17 -20.41 -6.90
C ARG A 200 0.13 -18.94 -7.12
N ARG A 201 -0.36 -18.35 -8.22
CA ARG A 201 -0.19 -16.92 -8.49
C ARG A 201 -0.91 -16.08 -7.43
N CYS A 202 -2.11 -16.46 -7.01
CA CYS A 202 -2.86 -15.78 -5.97
C CYS A 202 -2.12 -15.77 -4.64
N LEU A 203 -1.50 -16.89 -4.24
CA LEU A 203 -0.68 -16.96 -3.02
C LEU A 203 0.55 -16.04 -3.08
N ASP A 204 1.22 -15.97 -4.23
CA ASP A 204 2.34 -15.03 -4.45
C ASP A 204 1.89 -13.56 -4.37
N VAL A 205 0.79 -13.21 -5.05
CA VAL A 205 0.20 -11.86 -4.94
C VAL A 205 -0.18 -11.56 -3.49
N MET A 206 -0.80 -12.51 -2.79
CA MET A 206 -1.17 -12.38 -1.38
C MET A 206 0.04 -12.07 -0.50
N SER A 207 1.14 -12.81 -0.64
CA SER A 207 2.40 -12.56 0.09
C SER A 207 2.82 -11.08 -0.03
N LYS A 208 2.89 -10.58 -1.27
CA LYS A 208 3.30 -9.21 -1.58
C LYS A 208 2.33 -8.14 -1.06
N VAL A 209 1.03 -8.31 -1.27
CA VAL A 209 0.03 -7.32 -0.82
C VAL A 209 -0.10 -7.29 0.70
N ILE A 210 0.09 -8.43 1.39
CA ILE A 210 0.13 -8.48 2.85
C ILE A 210 1.36 -7.72 3.39
N HIS A 211 2.52 -7.90 2.76
CA HIS A 211 3.71 -7.13 3.14
C HIS A 211 3.49 -5.62 3.03
N ILE A 212 2.74 -5.18 2.03
CA ILE A 212 2.39 -3.78 1.80
C ILE A 212 1.36 -3.29 2.84
N CYS A 213 0.29 -4.05 3.09
CA CYS A 213 -0.81 -3.62 3.97
C CYS A 213 -0.52 -3.78 5.48
N GLY A 214 0.48 -4.59 5.85
CA GLY A 214 0.89 -4.84 7.23
C GLY A 214 0.24 -6.06 7.89
N GLY A 215 0.79 -6.48 9.03
CA GLY A 215 0.40 -7.70 9.74
C GLY A 215 -0.97 -7.65 10.41
N ASP A 216 -1.39 -6.52 10.97
CA ASP A 216 -2.67 -6.43 11.69
C ASP A 216 -3.88 -6.64 10.76
N PHE A 217 -3.78 -6.10 9.54
CA PHE A 217 -4.74 -6.37 8.48
C PHE A 217 -4.83 -7.88 8.20
N PHE A 218 -3.68 -8.53 8.03
CA PHE A 218 -3.59 -9.95 7.74
C PHE A 218 -4.13 -10.82 8.88
N SER A 219 -3.75 -10.54 10.13
CA SER A 219 -4.23 -11.25 11.32
C SER A 219 -5.75 -11.35 11.33
N ARG A 220 -6.45 -10.22 11.19
CA ARG A 220 -7.93 -10.19 11.24
C ARG A 220 -8.54 -11.05 10.13
N ARG A 221 -8.02 -10.93 8.91
CA ARG A 221 -8.52 -11.67 7.76
C ARG A 221 -8.26 -13.16 7.84
N PHE A 222 -7.09 -13.54 8.34
CA PHE A 222 -6.73 -14.92 8.50
C PHE A 222 -7.52 -15.62 9.62
N HIS A 223 -7.98 -14.88 10.64
CA HIS A 223 -8.91 -15.41 11.63
C HIS A 223 -10.28 -15.78 11.02
N THR A 224 -10.74 -15.04 10.02
CA THR A 224 -12.02 -15.27 9.35
C THR A 224 -11.91 -16.31 8.22
N ASP A 225 -10.90 -16.17 7.36
CA ASP A 225 -10.79 -16.92 6.11
C ASP A 225 -9.69 -18.00 6.12
N GLY A 226 -8.94 -18.11 7.23
CA GLY A 226 -7.77 -18.99 7.36
C GLY A 226 -8.03 -20.47 7.06
N THR A 227 -9.25 -20.95 7.32
CA THR A 227 -9.65 -22.34 7.07
C THR A 227 -9.52 -22.75 5.60
N HIS A 228 -9.78 -21.82 4.67
CA HIS A 228 -9.63 -22.06 3.23
C HIS A 228 -8.17 -22.24 2.83
N PHE A 229 -7.27 -21.51 3.48
CA PHE A 229 -5.83 -21.65 3.27
C PHE A 229 -5.33 -22.98 3.84
N TRP A 230 -5.65 -23.30 5.10
CA TRP A 230 -5.20 -24.56 5.73
C TRP A 230 -5.65 -25.80 5.00
N LYS A 231 -6.83 -25.76 4.39
CA LYS A 231 -7.32 -26.84 3.55
C LYS A 231 -6.34 -27.19 2.43
N LEU A 232 -5.59 -26.24 1.88
CA LEU A 232 -4.59 -26.53 0.85
C LEU A 232 -3.46 -27.43 1.37
N LEU A 233 -3.03 -27.26 2.63
CA LEU A 233 -2.00 -28.09 3.26
C LEU A 233 -2.54 -29.44 3.74
N THR A 234 -3.80 -29.50 4.15
CA THR A 234 -4.41 -30.74 4.68
C THR A 234 -5.03 -31.62 3.60
N THR A 235 -5.19 -31.13 2.37
CA THR A 235 -5.64 -31.96 1.25
C THR A 235 -4.53 -32.94 0.92
N SER A 236 -4.70 -34.21 1.30
CA SER A 236 -3.69 -35.24 1.04
C SER A 236 -3.51 -35.40 -0.47
N PRO A 237 -2.27 -35.31 -1.00
CA PRO A 237 -2.01 -35.61 -2.40
C PRO A 237 -2.27 -37.08 -2.74
N PHE A 238 -2.43 -37.95 -1.73
CA PHE A 238 -2.66 -39.39 -1.89
C PHE A 238 -4.10 -39.83 -1.56
N GLN A 239 -4.99 -38.92 -1.13
CA GLN A 239 -6.39 -39.29 -0.90
C GLN A 239 -7.21 -39.10 -2.17
N LYS A 240 -7.48 -40.23 -2.84
CA LYS A 240 -8.62 -40.36 -3.76
C LYS A 240 -9.86 -39.80 -3.04
N GLN A 241 -10.54 -38.83 -3.64
CA GLN A 241 -11.91 -38.53 -3.23
C GLN A 241 -12.71 -39.84 -3.34
N PRO A 242 -13.44 -40.27 -2.29
CA PRO A 242 -14.38 -41.37 -2.47
C PRO A 242 -15.40 -40.90 -3.50
N VAL A 243 -15.40 -41.56 -4.66
CA VAL A 243 -16.44 -41.44 -5.67
C VAL A 243 -17.77 -41.55 -4.94
N SER A 244 -18.59 -40.50 -5.01
CA SER A 244 -19.94 -40.51 -4.45
C SER A 244 -20.66 -41.75 -4.97
N LYS A 245 -21.21 -42.54 -4.04
CA LYS A 245 -21.93 -43.78 -4.32
C LYS A 245 -23.17 -43.49 -5.16
N GLU A 246 -23.05 -43.49 -6.48
CA GLU A 246 -24.21 -43.62 -7.37
C GLU A 246 -23.77 -44.11 -8.76
N GLU A 247 -23.10 -45.25 -8.83
CA GLU A 247 -23.25 -46.14 -9.99
C GLU A 247 -22.72 -47.54 -9.65
N ARG A 248 -23.65 -48.51 -9.56
CA ARG A 248 -23.34 -49.92 -9.38
C ARG A 248 -22.60 -50.42 -10.64
N ILE A 249 -21.31 -50.69 -10.52
CA ILE A 249 -20.56 -51.51 -11.47
C ILE A 249 -20.02 -52.73 -10.68
N PRO A 250 -20.14 -53.97 -11.21
CA PRO A 250 -20.05 -55.20 -10.42
C PRO A 250 -18.65 -55.46 -9.87
N LEU A 251 -18.63 -56.12 -8.71
CA LEU A 251 -17.47 -56.57 -7.93
C LEU A 251 -16.31 -57.06 -8.81
N GLN A 252 -15.21 -56.30 -8.86
CA GLN A 252 -13.93 -56.77 -9.39
C GLN A 252 -13.05 -57.31 -8.26
N LEU A 253 -12.44 -58.47 -8.51
CA LEU A 253 -11.65 -59.25 -7.57
C LEU A 253 -10.26 -58.62 -7.27
N PRO A 254 -9.62 -58.99 -6.16
CA PRO A 254 -8.53 -58.23 -5.51
C PRO A 254 -7.15 -58.24 -6.19
N TYR A 255 -7.00 -58.70 -7.43
CA TYR A 255 -5.67 -58.96 -8.02
C TYR A 255 -5.34 -58.18 -9.30
N ARG A 256 -5.99 -57.03 -9.54
CA ARG A 256 -5.60 -56.14 -10.64
C ARG A 256 -5.12 -54.80 -10.08
N SER A 257 -3.81 -54.65 -9.95
CA SER A 257 -3.14 -53.36 -9.78
C SER A 257 -3.69 -52.42 -10.86
N ALA A 258 -4.44 -51.40 -10.45
CA ALA A 258 -4.89 -50.37 -11.38
C ALA A 258 -3.63 -49.71 -11.98
N PRO A 259 -3.54 -49.51 -13.30
CA PRO A 259 -2.51 -48.65 -13.87
C PRO A 259 -2.75 -47.25 -13.29
N THR A 260 -1.75 -46.68 -12.65
CA THR A 260 -1.73 -45.26 -12.30
C THR A 260 -1.91 -44.48 -13.60
N SER A 261 -3.05 -43.79 -13.73
CA SER A 261 -3.29 -42.89 -14.84
C SER A 261 -2.25 -41.77 -14.81
N PRO A 262 -1.58 -41.44 -15.93
CA PRO A 262 -0.68 -40.30 -16.00
C PRO A 262 -1.40 -38.97 -15.72
N GLU A 263 -2.72 -38.88 -15.92
CA GLU A 263 -3.51 -37.70 -15.55
C GLU A 263 -3.62 -37.52 -14.02
N ASP A 264 -3.71 -38.61 -13.26
CA ASP A 264 -3.73 -38.58 -11.79
C ASP A 264 -2.36 -38.13 -11.24
N SER A 265 -1.27 -38.60 -11.84
CA SER A 265 0.10 -38.16 -11.50
C SER A 265 0.33 -36.65 -11.75
N MET A 266 -0.21 -36.11 -12.84
CA MET A 266 -0.13 -34.67 -13.12
C MET A 266 -0.95 -33.83 -12.14
N ALA A 267 -2.11 -34.33 -11.70
CA ALA A 267 -2.94 -33.70 -10.67
C ALA A 267 -2.24 -33.69 -9.30
N GLU A 268 -1.55 -34.77 -8.94
CA GLU A 268 -0.75 -34.89 -7.71
C GLU A 268 0.40 -33.87 -7.68
N VAL A 269 1.20 -33.78 -8.76
CA VAL A 269 2.29 -32.80 -8.88
C VAL A 269 1.77 -31.36 -8.82
N SER A 270 0.59 -31.09 -9.39
CA SER A 270 -0.02 -29.75 -9.33
C SER A 270 -0.45 -29.37 -7.92
N THR A 271 -0.92 -30.34 -7.12
CA THR A 271 -1.32 -30.16 -5.73
C THR A 271 -0.11 -29.90 -4.83
N LEU A 272 0.97 -30.65 -5.01
CA LEU A 272 2.24 -30.43 -4.30
C LEU A 272 2.82 -29.04 -4.59
N LYS A 273 2.73 -28.56 -5.83
CA LYS A 273 3.18 -27.20 -6.19
C LYS A 273 2.33 -26.11 -5.52
N VAL A 274 1.04 -26.34 -5.29
CA VAL A 274 0.17 -25.43 -4.53
C VAL A 274 0.56 -25.41 -3.06
N GLN A 275 0.82 -26.59 -2.46
CA GLN A 275 1.29 -26.69 -1.07
C GLN A 275 2.64 -25.99 -0.87
N ALA A 276 3.59 -26.21 -1.77
CA ALA A 276 4.89 -25.53 -1.76
C ALA A 276 4.72 -24.00 -1.85
N ALA A 277 3.85 -23.51 -2.73
CA ALA A 277 3.58 -22.07 -2.84
C ALA A 277 2.95 -21.50 -1.56
N MET A 278 2.08 -22.25 -0.88
CA MET A 278 1.51 -21.82 0.40
C MET A 278 2.57 -21.78 1.51
N LEU A 279 3.45 -22.78 1.57
CA LEU A 279 4.56 -22.79 2.55
C LEU A 279 5.53 -21.64 2.29
N ASN A 280 5.83 -21.33 1.03
CA ASN A 280 6.64 -20.17 0.67
C ASN A 280 5.99 -18.86 1.11
N MET A 281 4.69 -18.68 0.87
CA MET A 281 3.96 -17.51 1.36
C MET A 281 4.06 -17.39 2.89
N ILE A 282 3.92 -18.50 3.64
CA ILE A 282 4.08 -18.49 5.10
C ILE A 282 5.51 -18.11 5.51
N ALA A 283 6.51 -18.65 4.82
CA ALA A 283 7.91 -18.34 5.06
C ALA A 283 8.20 -16.84 4.83
N ASP A 284 7.74 -16.28 3.72
CA ASP A 284 7.87 -14.86 3.40
C ASP A 284 7.25 -13.99 4.50
N LEU A 285 6.03 -14.31 4.93
CA LEU A 285 5.33 -13.60 6.00
C LEU A 285 6.05 -13.69 7.34
N SER A 286 6.72 -14.81 7.63
CA SER A 286 7.47 -15.01 8.87
C SER A 286 8.76 -14.20 8.94
N LEU A 287 9.39 -13.91 7.79
CA LEU A 287 10.63 -13.14 7.72
C LEU A 287 10.39 -11.63 7.86
N ASN A 288 9.16 -11.16 7.64
CA ASN A 288 8.84 -9.75 7.72
C ASN A 288 8.46 -9.34 9.15
N LYS A 289 9.25 -8.44 9.75
CA LYS A 289 9.00 -7.90 11.11
C LYS A 289 7.60 -7.36 11.34
N ARG A 290 6.93 -6.81 10.30
CA ARG A 290 5.56 -6.27 10.38
C ARG A 290 4.48 -7.35 10.35
N SER A 291 4.78 -8.53 9.79
CA SER A 291 3.82 -9.62 9.57
C SER A 291 4.10 -10.85 10.45
N ALA A 292 5.31 -10.96 10.99
CA ALA A 292 5.76 -12.10 11.79
C ALA A 292 4.96 -12.27 13.08
N SER A 293 4.76 -11.19 13.85
CA SER A 293 3.96 -11.22 15.09
C SER A 293 2.50 -11.60 14.83
N ALA A 294 1.95 -11.09 13.73
CA ALA A 294 0.61 -11.42 13.25
C ALA A 294 0.49 -12.90 12.86
N LEU A 295 1.47 -13.41 12.11
CA LEU A 295 1.53 -14.81 11.70
C LEU A 295 1.71 -15.74 12.90
N GLU A 296 2.53 -15.36 13.89
CA GLU A 296 2.73 -16.13 15.12
C GLU A 296 1.40 -16.32 15.89
N ALA A 297 0.62 -15.24 16.06
CA ALA A 297 -0.68 -15.30 16.72
C ALA A 297 -1.66 -16.24 16.00
N VAL A 298 -1.65 -16.20 14.67
CA VAL A 298 -2.43 -17.08 13.81
C VAL A 298 -1.97 -18.54 13.93
N LEU A 299 -0.66 -18.80 13.82
CA LEU A 299 -0.10 -20.14 13.84
C LEU A 299 -0.28 -20.83 15.19
N LYS A 300 -0.16 -20.11 16.32
CA LYS A 300 -0.44 -20.66 17.67
C LYS A 300 -1.88 -21.18 17.79
N LYS A 301 -2.84 -20.48 17.17
CA LYS A 301 -4.25 -20.88 17.21
C LYS A 301 -4.54 -22.07 16.32
N VAL A 302 -3.88 -22.12 15.16
CA VAL A 302 -4.03 -23.19 14.17
C VAL A 302 -3.31 -24.46 14.63
N SER A 303 -2.13 -24.35 15.23
CA SER A 303 -1.43 -25.50 15.80
C SER A 303 -2.24 -26.12 16.94
N GLY A 304 -2.89 -25.33 17.79
CA GLY A 304 -3.86 -25.85 18.77
C GLY A 304 -5.02 -26.62 18.13
N LEU A 305 -5.56 -26.14 17.01
CA LEU A 305 -6.65 -26.80 16.27
C LEU A 305 -6.20 -28.09 15.57
N VAL A 306 -5.01 -28.10 14.96
CA VAL A 306 -4.43 -29.26 14.27
C VAL A 306 -4.02 -30.34 15.27
N VAL A 307 -3.43 -29.96 16.41
CA VAL A 307 -3.11 -30.88 17.52
C VAL A 307 -4.40 -31.47 18.11
N GLY A 308 -5.47 -30.67 18.26
CA GLY A 308 -6.79 -31.16 18.67
C GLY A 308 -7.38 -32.18 17.68
N ASN A 309 -7.36 -31.88 16.37
CA ASN A 309 -7.87 -32.78 15.34
C ASN A 309 -7.07 -34.10 15.24
N SER A 310 -5.75 -34.05 15.44
CA SER A 310 -4.89 -35.25 15.41
C SER A 310 -5.01 -36.08 16.70
N LEU A 311 -5.29 -35.47 17.85
CA LEU A 311 -5.69 -36.19 19.08
C LEU A 311 -7.06 -36.86 18.94
N GLN A 312 -8.03 -36.18 18.31
CA GLN A 312 -9.38 -36.68 18.15
C GLN A 312 -9.46 -37.84 17.13
N GLN A 313 -8.64 -37.81 16.08
CA GLN A 313 -8.49 -38.95 15.16
C GLN A 313 -7.81 -40.16 15.80
N ARG A 314 -6.89 -39.97 16.76
CA ARG A 314 -6.31 -41.08 17.53
C ARG A 314 -7.32 -41.73 18.49
N PHE A 315 -8.25 -40.97 19.05
CA PHE A 315 -9.26 -41.49 19.99
C PHE A 315 -10.37 -42.32 19.31
N TRP A 316 -10.58 -42.17 18.00
CA TRP A 316 -11.54 -42.97 17.22
C TRP A 316 -10.89 -44.14 16.46
N SER A 317 -9.57 -44.29 16.58
CA SER A 317 -8.80 -45.38 15.94
C SER A 317 -8.24 -46.37 16.97
N SER A 318 -8.76 -46.36 18.21
CA SER A 318 -8.43 -47.31 19.29
C SER A 318 -9.69 -47.95 19.83
#